data_AF-A0A838QKM6-F1
#
_entry.id   AF-A0A838QKM6-F1
#
_cell.length_a   1.000
_cell.length_b   1.000
_cell.length_c   1.000
_cell.angle_alpha   90.00
_cell.angle_beta   90.00
_cell.angle_gamma   90.00
#
_symmetry.space_group_name_H-M   'P 1'
#
loop_
_entity.id
_entity.type
_entity.pdbx_description
1 polymer ?
#
loop_
_entity_poly.entity_id
_entity_poly.type
_entity_poly.pdbx_seq_one_letter_code
_entity_poly.pdbx_strand_id
1 'polypeptide(L)'
;MRHLALTVTGLIVTALLGCGDRNRGETGGVSDTALTVTTPDVVEAPVEARDFAFGERQGFATSIRQQLADLDSRIEQLSAEAKSQGGAVSDRALARIREFRSVANRNLTTIDNATADTWEDVKGRVNGSVEDLAEAVEGAMPK
;
A
#
# COMPACT_ATOMS: atom_id res chain seq x y z
N MET A 1 -0.73 -36.80 -13.77
CA MET A 1 -1.31 -36.48 -15.09
C MET A 1 -2.18 -35.25 -14.92
N ARG A 2 -1.85 -34.17 -15.64
CA ARG A 2 -2.40 -32.83 -15.47
C ARG A 2 -3.61 -32.70 -16.39
N HIS A 3 -4.79 -32.44 -15.84
CA HIS A 3 -5.98 -32.16 -16.63
C HIS A 3 -6.05 -30.65 -16.88
N LEU A 4 -5.61 -30.25 -18.08
CA LEU A 4 -5.93 -28.96 -18.67
C LEU A 4 -7.44 -28.92 -18.94
N ALA A 5 -8.14 -27.97 -18.35
CA ALA A 5 -9.46 -27.55 -18.80
C ALA A 5 -9.41 -26.03 -19.05
N LEU A 6 -9.07 -25.69 -20.30
CA LEU A 6 -9.25 -24.37 -20.89
C LEU A 6 -10.73 -24.21 -21.23
N THR A 7 -11.46 -23.36 -20.50
CA THR A 7 -12.78 -22.89 -20.92
C THR A 7 -12.67 -21.42 -21.30
N VAL A 8 -12.51 -21.20 -22.61
CA VAL A 8 -12.64 -19.91 -23.29
C VAL A 8 -14.12 -19.69 -23.56
N THR A 9 -14.72 -18.72 -22.86
CA THR A 9 -16.06 -18.18 -23.15
C THR A 9 -15.85 -16.67 -23.09
N GLY A 10 -15.84 -15.91 -24.18
CA GLY A 10 -16.83 -15.81 -25.24
C GLY A 10 -17.29 -14.35 -25.25
N LEU A 11 -16.58 -13.51 -26.00
CA LEU A 11 -16.76 -12.06 -26.13
C LEU A 11 -18.04 -11.75 -26.93
N ILE A 12 -18.99 -11.01 -26.35
CA ILE A 12 -20.15 -10.46 -27.08
C ILE A 12 -20.06 -8.93 -27.04
N VAL A 13 -19.76 -8.36 -28.21
CA VAL A 13 -19.85 -6.93 -28.51
C VAL A 13 -21.14 -6.71 -29.29
N THR A 14 -22.10 -5.99 -28.72
CA THR A 14 -23.26 -5.46 -29.46
C THR A 14 -23.09 -3.97 -29.67
N ALA A 15 -22.89 -3.59 -30.93
CA ALA A 15 -22.98 -2.23 -31.42
C ALA A 15 -24.22 -2.07 -32.32
N LEU A 16 -24.61 -0.80 -32.51
CA LEU A 16 -25.56 -0.22 -33.49
C LEU A 16 -26.90 0.30 -32.92
N LEU A 17 -26.86 1.57 -32.52
CA LEU A 17 -27.59 2.70 -33.11
C LEU A 17 -28.92 2.40 -33.84
N GLY A 18 -30.01 2.91 -33.28
CA GLY A 18 -31.28 3.13 -33.98
C GLY A 18 -31.92 4.47 -33.59
N CYS A 19 -31.73 5.50 -34.45
CA CYS A 19 -32.61 6.66 -34.60
C CYS A 19 -33.94 6.19 -35.23
N GLY A 20 -35.13 6.75 -35.06
CA GLY A 20 -35.66 7.88 -34.30
C GLY A 20 -37.15 8.00 -34.70
N ASP A 21 -37.99 8.58 -33.84
CA ASP A 21 -39.27 9.16 -34.28
C ASP A 21 -39.46 10.49 -33.55
N ARG A 22 -39.89 11.47 -34.32
CA ARG A 22 -39.85 12.90 -34.03
C ARG A 22 -41.24 13.43 -34.35
N ASN A 23 -42.07 13.62 -33.33
CA ASN A 23 -43.28 14.44 -33.41
C ASN A 23 -43.53 15.03 -32.00
N ARG A 24 -43.19 16.32 -31.79
CA ARG A 24 -44.13 17.47 -31.75
C ARG A 24 -44.98 17.40 -30.47
N GLY A 25 -44.83 18.24 -29.45
CA GLY A 25 -44.29 19.59 -29.38
C GLY A 25 -45.39 20.46 -28.79
N GLU A 26 -45.26 20.85 -27.52
CA GLU A 26 -45.89 22.04 -26.89
C GLU A 26 -45.26 22.21 -25.49
N THR A 27 -44.33 23.16 -25.35
CA THR A 27 -44.49 24.50 -24.72
C THR A 27 -44.38 24.51 -23.18
N GLY A 28 -43.41 25.27 -22.68
CA GLY A 28 -43.49 25.95 -21.38
C GLY A 28 -42.71 25.31 -20.24
N GLY A 29 -41.49 25.79 -19.98
CA GLY A 29 -40.77 25.48 -18.75
C GLY A 29 -39.33 25.98 -18.80
N VAL A 30 -39.04 26.99 -17.99
CA VAL A 30 -37.78 27.71 -17.89
C VAL A 30 -36.62 26.81 -17.42
N SER A 31 -35.42 27.16 -17.89
CA SER A 31 -34.10 26.70 -17.47
C SER A 31 -33.99 26.24 -16.02
N ASP A 32 -33.46 25.04 -15.82
CA ASP A 32 -32.42 24.73 -14.84
C ASP A 32 -31.94 23.29 -15.07
N THR A 33 -31.19 23.07 -16.15
CA THR A 33 -30.32 21.88 -16.22
C THR A 33 -29.07 22.21 -15.44
N ALA A 34 -29.19 22.11 -14.12
CA ALA A 34 -28.04 21.87 -13.26
C ALA A 34 -27.27 20.69 -13.86
N LEU A 35 -26.02 20.96 -14.21
CA LEU A 35 -25.03 19.97 -14.61
C LEU A 35 -25.09 18.82 -13.61
N THR A 36 -25.72 17.70 -14.00
CA THR A 36 -25.61 16.46 -13.25
C THR A 36 -24.19 15.99 -13.49
N VAL A 37 -23.27 16.47 -12.65
CA VAL A 37 -21.95 15.87 -12.48
C VAL A 37 -22.23 14.44 -12.08
N THR A 38 -22.17 13.54 -13.06
CA THR A 38 -22.10 12.10 -12.81
C THR A 38 -20.68 11.87 -12.30
N THR A 39 -20.44 12.16 -11.02
CA THR A 39 -19.34 11.53 -10.30
C THR A 39 -19.58 10.02 -10.42
N PRO A 40 -18.58 9.22 -10.84
CA PRO A 40 -18.70 7.78 -10.76
C PRO A 40 -19.09 7.42 -9.33
N ASP A 41 -19.98 6.46 -9.20
CA ASP A 41 -20.52 5.89 -7.96
C ASP A 41 -19.36 5.36 -7.08
N VAL A 42 -18.71 6.27 -6.37
CA VAL A 42 -17.78 5.94 -5.29
C VAL A 42 -18.68 5.62 -4.12
N VAL A 43 -18.94 4.34 -3.90
CA VAL A 43 -19.61 3.85 -2.70
C VAL A 43 -18.77 4.32 -1.50
N GLU A 44 -19.16 5.44 -0.91
CA GLU A 44 -18.50 5.96 0.28
C GLU A 44 -18.77 5.01 1.43
N ALA A 45 -17.72 4.38 1.95
CA ALA A 45 -17.84 3.56 3.15
C ALA A 45 -18.43 4.37 4.33
N PRO A 46 -19.26 3.77 5.20
CA PRO A 46 -19.82 4.44 6.37
C PRO A 46 -18.74 5.08 7.25
N VAL A 47 -19.03 6.24 7.85
CA VAL A 47 -18.08 7.01 8.69
C VAL A 47 -17.43 6.13 9.77
N GLU A 48 -18.22 5.31 10.46
CA GLU A 48 -17.73 4.36 11.48
C GLU A 48 -16.70 3.36 10.94
N ALA A 49 -16.89 2.88 9.70
CA ALA A 49 -15.95 1.98 9.05
C ALA A 49 -14.65 2.70 8.65
N ARG A 50 -14.73 3.98 8.30
CA ARG A 50 -13.56 4.83 8.00
C ARG A 50 -12.72 5.10 9.24
N ASP A 51 -13.39 5.41 10.35
CA ASP A 51 -12.74 5.73 11.62
C ASP A 51 -12.09 4.50 12.24
N PHE A 52 -12.75 3.34 12.19
CA PHE A 52 -12.15 2.06 12.60
C PHE A 52 -10.92 1.73 11.74
N ALA A 53 -11.03 1.83 10.40
CA ALA A 53 -9.90 1.58 9.49
C ALA A 53 -8.76 2.59 9.68
N PHE A 54 -9.06 3.84 10.05
CA PHE A 54 -8.03 4.83 10.41
C PHE A 54 -7.31 4.46 11.71
N GLY A 55 -8.06 4.07 12.75
CA GLY A 55 -7.50 3.61 14.02
C GLY A 55 -6.57 2.41 13.87
N GLU A 56 -6.98 1.40 13.08
CA GLU A 56 -6.16 0.22 12.79
C GLU A 56 -4.85 0.60 12.08
N ARG A 57 -4.92 1.47 11.07
CA ARG A 57 -3.74 1.97 10.33
C ARG A 57 -2.76 2.71 11.23
N GLN A 58 -3.25 3.58 12.10
CA GLN A 58 -2.41 4.34 13.03
C GLN A 58 -1.78 3.45 14.11
N GLY A 59 -2.53 2.48 14.64
CA GLY A 59 -2.02 1.48 15.57
C GLY A 59 -0.90 0.65 14.96
N PHE A 60 -1.11 0.16 13.73
CA PHE A 60 -0.09 -0.57 12.98
C PHE A 60 1.14 0.29 12.73
N ALA A 61 0.99 1.51 12.20
CA ALA A 61 2.12 2.41 11.95
C ALA A 61 2.93 2.71 13.23
N THR A 62 2.25 2.86 14.37
CA THR A 62 2.90 3.05 15.67
C THR A 62 3.74 1.83 16.06
N SER A 63 3.18 0.63 15.91
CA SER A 63 3.90 -0.62 16.22
C SER A 63 5.15 -0.80 15.34
N ILE A 64 5.07 -0.43 14.06
CA ILE A 64 6.21 -0.49 13.13
C ILE A 64 7.28 0.53 13.51
N ARG A 65 6.88 1.76 13.87
CA ARG A 65 7.82 2.78 14.34
C ARG A 65 8.56 2.35 15.61
N GLN A 66 7.89 1.66 16.53
CA GLN A 66 8.51 1.11 17.73
C GLN A 66 9.55 0.02 17.38
N GLN A 67 9.20 -0.91 16.49
CA GLN A 67 10.14 -1.94 16.02
C GLN A 67 11.35 -1.32 15.32
N LEU A 68 11.14 -0.33 14.46
CA LEU A 68 12.22 0.38 13.78
C LEU A 68 13.11 1.16 14.77
N ALA A 69 12.56 1.73 15.83
CA ALA A 69 13.34 2.41 16.86
C ALA A 69 14.26 1.44 17.64
N ASP A 70 13.78 0.24 17.95
CA ASP A 70 14.61 -0.82 18.56
C ASP A 70 15.75 -1.24 17.62
N LEU A 71 15.42 -1.49 16.35
CA LEU A 71 16.41 -1.82 15.32
C LEU A 71 17.42 -0.68 15.13
N ASP A 72 16.98 0.58 15.13
CA ASP A 72 17.87 1.75 15.02
C ASP A 72 18.89 1.78 16.17
N SER A 73 18.48 1.47 17.41
CA SER A 73 19.41 1.37 18.55
C SER A 73 20.46 0.28 18.35
N ARG A 74 20.06 -0.88 17.81
CA ARG A 74 20.98 -1.99 17.50
C ARG A 74 21.94 -1.61 16.37
N ILE A 75 21.47 -0.90 15.35
CA ILE A 75 22.29 -0.39 14.23
C ILE A 75 23.34 0.62 14.72
N GLU A 76 22.98 1.47 15.69
CA GLU A 76 23.93 2.41 16.31
C GLU A 76 25.05 1.68 17.06
N GLN A 77 24.70 0.64 17.84
CA GLN A 77 25.68 -0.20 18.55
C GLN A 77 26.64 -0.88 17.56
N LEU A 78 26.10 -1.54 16.53
CA LEU A 78 26.88 -2.15 15.45
C LEU A 78 27.81 -1.14 14.76
N SER A 79 27.34 0.08 14.53
CA SER A 79 28.13 1.14 13.91
C SER A 79 29.25 1.66 14.81
N ALA A 80 29.04 1.70 16.13
CA ALA A 80 30.05 2.11 17.11
C ALA A 80 31.13 1.02 17.30
N GLU A 81 30.72 -0.25 17.34
CA GLU A 81 31.63 -1.40 17.40
C GLU A 81 32.53 -1.45 16.16
N ALA A 82 31.96 -1.28 14.97
CA ALA A 82 32.72 -1.23 13.72
C ALA A 82 33.81 -0.14 13.72
N LYS A 83 33.51 1.04 14.29
CA LYS A 83 34.47 2.16 14.40
C LYS A 83 35.56 1.93 15.44
N SER A 84 35.24 1.28 16.56
CA SER A 84 36.16 1.16 17.70
C SER A 84 37.12 -0.02 17.57
N GLN A 85 36.65 -1.15 17.04
CA GLN A 85 37.44 -2.38 16.98
C GLN A 85 38.07 -2.64 15.61
N GLY A 86 37.73 -1.83 14.59
CA GLY A 86 38.16 -2.06 13.21
C GLY A 86 37.67 -3.40 12.64
N GLY A 87 36.68 -4.03 13.29
CA GLY A 87 36.11 -5.31 12.86
C GLY A 87 35.11 -5.91 13.85
N ALA A 88 33.90 -6.15 13.32
CA ALA A 88 32.93 -7.20 13.65
C ALA A 88 31.82 -7.16 12.58
N VAL A 89 31.44 -5.94 12.19
CA VAL A 89 30.55 -5.64 11.06
C VAL A 89 31.37 -5.16 9.87
N SER A 90 31.21 -5.82 8.71
CA SER A 90 31.82 -5.32 7.47
C SER A 90 31.12 -4.04 6.99
N ASP A 91 31.85 -3.11 6.35
CA ASP A 91 31.24 -1.94 5.70
C ASP A 91 30.10 -2.33 4.75
N ARG A 92 30.22 -3.51 4.12
CA ARG A 92 29.18 -4.11 3.28
C ARG A 92 27.91 -4.46 4.08
N ALA A 93 28.04 -5.01 5.28
CA ALA A 93 26.91 -5.31 6.15
C ALA A 93 26.21 -4.03 6.62
N LEU A 94 26.97 -3.00 7.03
CA LEU A 94 26.39 -1.69 7.37
C LEU A 94 25.70 -1.04 6.17
N ALA A 95 26.26 -1.16 4.97
CA ALA A 95 25.62 -0.66 3.75
C ALA A 95 24.29 -1.38 3.46
N ARG A 96 24.24 -2.71 3.59
CA ARG A 96 23.01 -3.50 3.42
C ARG A 96 21.95 -3.13 4.45
N ILE A 97 22.34 -2.98 5.71
CA ILE A 97 21.44 -2.51 6.80
C ILE A 97 20.84 -1.14 6.46
N ARG A 98 21.66 -0.19 5.99
CA ARG A 98 21.17 1.15 5.60
C ARG A 98 20.17 1.10 4.45
N GLU A 99 20.40 0.21 3.47
CA GLU A 99 19.46 0.04 2.37
C GLU A 99 18.12 -0.50 2.87
N PHE A 100 18.11 -1.56 3.67
CA PHE A 100 16.85 -2.07 4.23
C PHE A 100 16.16 -1.07 5.13
N ARG A 101 16.91 -0.28 5.90
CA ARG A 101 16.32 0.80 6.72
C ARG A 101 15.63 1.85 5.86
N SER A 102 16.22 2.19 4.72
CA SER A 102 15.63 3.09 3.72
C SER A 102 14.38 2.49 3.06
N VAL A 103 14.41 1.19 2.72
CA VAL A 103 13.24 0.48 2.17
C VAL A 103 12.10 0.42 3.19
N ALA A 104 12.39 0.04 4.44
CA ALA A 104 11.40 -0.02 5.51
C ALA A 104 10.78 1.37 5.76
N ASN A 105 11.57 2.43 5.72
CA ASN A 105 11.07 3.79 5.83
C ASN A 105 10.14 4.16 4.66
N ARG A 106 10.52 3.85 3.42
CA ARG A 106 9.69 4.07 2.23
C ARG A 106 8.36 3.31 2.35
N ASN A 107 8.38 2.05 2.76
CA ASN A 107 7.17 1.26 2.93
C ASN A 107 6.29 1.78 4.06
N LEU A 108 6.86 2.24 5.18
CA LEU A 108 6.11 2.86 6.28
C LEU A 108 5.29 4.06 5.80
N THR A 109 5.82 4.90 4.91
CA THR A 109 5.07 6.04 4.36
C THR A 109 3.87 5.64 3.48
N THR A 110 3.80 4.39 3.04
CA THR A 110 2.65 3.90 2.26
C THR A 110 1.42 3.61 3.11
N ILE A 111 1.57 3.47 4.44
CA ILE A 111 0.46 3.19 5.36
C ILE A 111 -0.58 4.30 5.32
N ASP A 112 -0.14 5.56 5.29
CA ASP A 112 -1.03 6.73 5.34
C ASP A 112 -1.96 6.81 4.11
N ASN A 113 -1.53 6.25 2.98
CA ASN A 113 -2.27 6.24 1.72
C ASN A 113 -3.00 4.91 1.44
N ALA A 114 -2.92 3.94 2.36
CA ALA A 114 -3.54 2.64 2.18
C ALA A 114 -5.07 2.77 2.23
N THR A 115 -5.73 2.21 1.22
CA THR A 115 -7.19 2.02 1.15
C THR A 115 -7.57 0.65 1.71
N ALA A 116 -8.86 0.39 1.93
CA ALA A 116 -9.33 -0.92 2.36
C ALA A 116 -8.85 -2.04 1.42
N ASP A 117 -8.92 -1.82 0.11
CA ASP A 117 -8.53 -2.80 -0.91
C ASP A 117 -7.02 -3.04 -0.99
N THR A 118 -6.20 -2.08 -0.53
CA THR A 118 -4.73 -2.17 -0.59
C THR A 118 -4.09 -2.43 0.78
N TRP A 119 -4.91 -2.57 1.82
CA TRP A 119 -4.43 -2.60 3.20
C TRP A 119 -3.57 -3.84 3.51
N GLU A 120 -4.02 -5.02 3.12
CA GLU A 120 -3.28 -6.26 3.35
C GLU A 120 -1.93 -6.28 2.64
N ASP A 121 -1.88 -5.79 1.39
CA ASP A 121 -0.63 -5.68 0.63
C ASP A 121 0.34 -4.68 1.26
N VAL A 122 -0.17 -3.55 1.77
CA VAL A 122 0.65 -2.56 2.49
C VAL A 122 1.20 -3.17 3.78
N LYS A 123 0.37 -3.84 4.59
CA LYS A 123 0.83 -4.54 5.80
C LYS A 123 1.93 -5.55 5.48
N GLY A 124 1.72 -6.39 4.47
CA GLY A 124 2.69 -7.39 4.03
C GLY A 124 4.03 -6.80 3.64
N ARG A 125 4.03 -5.76 2.79
CA ARG A 125 5.27 -5.08 2.37
C ARG A 125 6.01 -4.41 3.52
N VAL A 126 5.27 -3.75 4.42
CA VAL A 126 5.88 -3.10 5.59
C VAL A 126 6.51 -4.13 6.50
N ASN A 127 5.77 -5.18 6.89
CA ASN A 127 6.28 -6.25 7.74
C ASN A 127 7.51 -6.92 7.13
N GLY A 128 7.44 -7.30 5.85
CA GLY A 128 8.57 -7.93 5.16
C GLY A 128 9.81 -7.03 5.14
N SER A 129 9.66 -5.72 4.91
CA SER A 129 10.81 -4.81 4.96
C SER A 129 11.41 -4.58 6.35
N VAL A 130 10.61 -4.71 7.41
CA VAL A 130 11.09 -4.68 8.80
C VAL A 130 11.81 -5.99 9.15
N GLU A 131 11.28 -7.12 8.70
CA GLU A 131 11.89 -8.45 8.84
C GLU A 131 13.23 -8.52 8.11
N ASP A 132 13.30 -8.09 6.84
CA ASP A 132 14.54 -8.00 6.07
C ASP A 132 15.61 -7.15 6.79
N LEU A 133 15.19 -6.04 7.41
CA LEU A 133 16.07 -5.19 8.21
C LEU A 133 16.52 -5.93 9.47
N ALA A 134 15.62 -6.56 10.20
CA ALA A 134 15.92 -7.31 11.42
C ALA A 134 16.92 -8.44 11.14
N GLU A 135 16.70 -9.24 10.09
CA GLU A 135 17.62 -10.28 9.65
C GLU A 135 18.99 -9.72 9.28
N ALA A 136 19.04 -8.56 8.61
CA ALA A 136 20.30 -7.92 8.27
C ALA A 136 21.08 -7.43 9.51
N VAL A 137 20.37 -6.92 10.53
CA VAL A 137 20.95 -6.51 11.81
C VAL A 137 21.44 -7.74 12.59
N GLU A 138 20.63 -8.78 12.70
CA GLU A 138 21.00 -10.04 13.38
C GLU A 138 22.17 -10.74 12.73
N GLY A 139 22.17 -10.84 11.39
CA GLY A 139 23.27 -11.43 10.64
C GLY A 139 24.58 -10.64 10.73
N ALA A 140 24.52 -9.37 11.14
CA ALA A 140 25.68 -8.51 11.35
C ALA A 140 26.21 -8.55 12.80
N MET A 141 25.44 -9.10 13.75
CA MET A 141 25.87 -9.18 15.13
C MET A 141 27.06 -10.15 15.31
N PRO A 142 28.03 -9.82 16.18
CA PRO A 142 29.08 -10.76 16.55
C PRO A 142 28.46 -12.01 17.21
N LYS A 143 28.98 -13.18 16.85
CA LYS A 143 28.56 -14.48 17.41
C LYS A 143 29.33 -14.83 18.67
#